data_AF-A0A973EX23-F1
#
_entry.id   AF-A0A973EX23-F1
#
_cell.length_a   1.000
_cell.length_b   1.000
_cell.length_c   1.000
_cell.angle_alpha   90.00
_cell.angle_beta   90.00
_cell.angle_gamma   90.00
#
_symmetry.space_group_name_H-M   'P 1'
#
loop_
_entity.id
_entity.type
_entity.pdbx_description
1 polymer ?
#
loop_
_entity_poly.entity_id
_entity_poly.type
_entity_poly.pdbx_seq_one_letter_code
_entity_poly.pdbx_strand_id
1 'polypeptide(L)'
;MFNRIIASMLPYFPKKFIWIFSRPYISGETIEDAMRVSKELNSKKIRVTLDILGEFIKTLEEAEANKKQYLNLLDVAHSNGIDGNVSLKPTSFGLLIDKEICHRHIREIVQKAASYRNFVRIDMEDSPCTDLEIELFRKLKAEFPDNVGLVLQAYLKRTLNDLKGMLDMHSEEHPLSFRL
;
A
#
# COMPACT_ATOMS: atom_id res chain seq x y z
N MET A 1 -7.14 25.84 -16.89
CA MET A 1 -8.61 26.07 -16.79
C MET A 1 -9.39 24.85 -17.28
N PHE A 2 -9.13 24.35 -18.50
CA PHE A 2 -9.77 23.17 -19.08
C PHE A 2 -9.65 21.88 -18.23
N ASN A 3 -8.45 21.54 -17.77
CA ASN A 3 -8.22 20.34 -16.92
C ASN A 3 -9.03 20.37 -15.62
N ARG A 4 -9.29 21.56 -15.06
CA ARG A 4 -10.05 21.74 -13.82
C ARG A 4 -11.54 21.46 -14.04
N ILE A 5 -12.07 21.86 -15.19
CA ILE A 5 -13.46 21.58 -15.61
C ILE A 5 -13.65 20.08 -15.81
N ILE A 6 -12.74 19.42 -16.53
CA ILE A 6 -12.77 17.96 -16.70
C ILE A 6 -12.73 17.25 -15.35
N ALA A 7 -11.79 17.63 -14.46
CA ALA A 7 -11.68 17.03 -13.14
C ALA A 7 -12.96 17.20 -12.30
N SER A 8 -13.61 18.36 -12.37
CA SER A 8 -14.88 18.59 -11.67
C SER A 8 -16.06 17.80 -12.23
N MET A 9 -16.00 17.37 -13.49
CA MET A 9 -17.05 16.59 -14.14
C MET A 9 -16.88 15.07 -13.96
N LEU A 10 -15.65 14.60 -13.69
CA LEU A 10 -15.33 13.18 -13.53
C LEU A 10 -16.23 12.43 -12.53
N PRO A 11 -16.56 12.97 -11.33
CA PRO A 11 -17.43 12.26 -10.38
C PRO A 11 -18.85 12.00 -10.89
N TYR A 12 -19.30 12.78 -11.89
CA TYR A 12 -20.63 12.66 -12.48
C TYR A 12 -20.64 11.73 -13.70
N PHE A 13 -19.48 11.26 -14.17
CA PHE A 13 -19.44 10.33 -15.29
C PHE A 13 -19.89 8.93 -14.87
N PRO A 14 -20.61 8.21 -15.75
CA PRO A 14 -20.98 6.83 -15.48
C PRO A 14 -19.74 5.97 -15.24
N LYS A 15 -19.78 5.10 -14.22
CA LYS A 15 -18.67 4.17 -13.92
C LYS A 15 -18.21 3.37 -15.14
N LYS A 16 -19.15 2.94 -15.99
CA LYS A 16 -18.87 2.24 -17.26
C LYS A 16 -18.00 3.06 -18.22
N PHE A 17 -18.15 4.38 -18.22
CA PHE A 17 -17.34 5.26 -19.05
C PHE A 17 -15.93 5.42 -18.47
N ILE A 18 -15.80 5.63 -17.15
CA ILE A 18 -14.51 5.68 -16.46
C ILE A 18 -13.73 4.37 -16.67
N TRP A 19 -14.42 3.24 -16.61
CA TRP A 19 -13.85 1.90 -16.83
C TRP A 19 -13.14 1.75 -18.17
N ILE A 20 -13.64 2.36 -19.25
CA ILE A 20 -13.01 2.28 -20.59
C ILE A 20 -11.56 2.76 -20.54
N PHE A 21 -11.28 3.78 -19.72
CA PHE A 21 -9.96 4.38 -19.60
C PHE A 21 -9.12 3.77 -18.48
N SER A 22 -9.75 3.29 -17.40
CA SER A 22 -9.04 2.73 -16.24
C SER A 22 -8.68 1.25 -16.39
N ARG A 23 -9.44 0.47 -17.18
CA ARG A 23 -9.24 -0.99 -17.35
C ARG A 23 -7.79 -1.42 -17.63
N PRO A 24 -6.97 -0.70 -18.44
CA PRO A 24 -5.58 -1.11 -18.66
C PRO A 24 -4.68 -1.06 -17.41
N TYR A 25 -5.11 -0.34 -16.36
CA TYR A 25 -4.33 -0.07 -15.16
C TYR A 25 -4.87 -0.81 -13.91
N ILE A 26 -5.98 -1.54 -14.05
CA ILE A 26 -6.66 -2.23 -12.94
C ILE A 26 -6.80 -3.70 -13.29
N SER A 27 -6.45 -4.60 -12.37
CA SER A 27 -6.52 -6.05 -12.59
C SER A 27 -7.97 -6.58 -12.68
N GLY A 28 -8.93 -5.86 -12.11
CA GLY A 28 -10.37 -6.11 -12.21
C GLY A 28 -11.14 -5.45 -11.07
N GLU A 29 -12.43 -5.75 -10.96
CA GLU A 29 -13.30 -5.16 -9.93
C GLU A 29 -13.39 -6.03 -8.67
N THR A 30 -13.04 -7.32 -8.79
CA THR A 30 -13.11 -8.27 -7.68
C THR A 30 -11.74 -8.85 -7.32
N ILE A 31 -11.67 -9.48 -6.15
CA ILE A 31 -10.45 -10.17 -5.71
C ILE A 31 -10.12 -11.35 -6.63
N GLU A 32 -11.12 -12.04 -7.17
CA GLU A 32 -10.94 -13.15 -8.11
C GLU A 32 -10.28 -12.67 -9.41
N ASP A 33 -10.65 -11.49 -9.91
CA ASP A 33 -9.99 -10.89 -11.06
C ASP A 33 -8.51 -10.61 -10.76
N ALA A 34 -8.23 -10.02 -9.60
CA ALA A 34 -6.87 -9.75 -9.15
C ALA A 34 -6.04 -11.04 -9.06
N MET A 35 -6.61 -12.14 -8.54
CA MET A 35 -5.94 -13.44 -8.49
C MET A 35 -5.67 -14.01 -9.88
N ARG A 36 -6.65 -13.93 -10.79
CA ARG A 36 -6.51 -14.41 -12.18
C ARG A 36 -5.36 -13.69 -12.89
N VAL A 37 -5.34 -12.36 -12.84
CA VAL A 37 -4.27 -11.54 -13.46
C VAL A 37 -2.92 -11.82 -12.78
N SER A 38 -2.90 -11.94 -11.45
CA SER A 38 -1.67 -12.24 -10.71
C SER A 38 -1.08 -13.59 -11.09
N LYS A 39 -1.90 -14.64 -11.22
CA LYS A 39 -1.45 -15.96 -11.70
C LYS A 39 -0.89 -15.90 -13.11
N GLU A 40 -1.51 -15.13 -14.01
CA GLU A 40 -1.00 -14.93 -15.36
C GLU A 40 0.40 -14.29 -15.34
N LEU A 41 0.60 -13.24 -14.54
CA LEU A 41 1.90 -12.57 -14.38
C LEU A 41 2.93 -13.48 -13.71
N ASN A 42 2.56 -14.19 -12.65
CA ASN A 42 3.44 -15.14 -11.97
C ASN A 42 3.87 -16.30 -12.88
N SER A 43 3.00 -16.79 -13.78
CA SER A 43 3.35 -17.81 -14.78
C SER A 43 4.45 -17.34 -15.75
N LYS A 44 4.58 -16.01 -15.91
CA LYS A 44 5.62 -15.33 -16.68
C LYS A 44 6.83 -14.94 -15.81
N LYS A 45 6.92 -15.44 -14.58
CA LYS A 45 7.94 -15.11 -13.56
C LYS A 45 7.97 -13.63 -13.15
N ILE A 46 6.86 -12.93 -13.30
CA ILE A 46 6.70 -11.54 -12.85
C ILE A 46 6.06 -11.56 -11.47
N ARG A 47 6.72 -10.95 -10.47
CA ARG A 47 6.14 -10.72 -9.14
C ARG A 47 5.16 -9.57 -9.17
N VAL A 48 4.14 -9.64 -8.32
CA VAL A 48 3.10 -8.62 -8.24
C VAL A 48 3.10 -7.90 -6.89
N THR A 49 2.59 -6.67 -6.89
CA THR A 49 2.19 -5.95 -5.68
C THR A 49 0.70 -5.69 -5.83
N LEU A 50 -0.10 -6.12 -4.85
CA LEU A 50 -1.54 -5.94 -4.84
C LEU A 50 -1.89 -4.67 -4.06
N ASP A 51 -2.79 -3.88 -4.61
CA ASP A 51 -3.29 -2.63 -4.02
C ASP A 51 -4.81 -2.60 -4.22
N ILE A 52 -5.54 -2.34 -3.14
CA ILE A 52 -7.00 -2.16 -3.17
C ILE A 52 -7.26 -0.68 -3.40
N LEU A 53 -7.85 -0.37 -4.56
CA LEU A 53 -8.26 1.00 -4.87
C LEU A 53 -9.34 1.46 -3.88
N GLY A 54 -9.04 2.53 -3.15
CA GLY A 54 -9.94 3.19 -2.21
C GLY A 54 -9.99 4.70 -2.42
N GLU A 55 -11.06 5.31 -1.92
CA GLU A 55 -11.19 6.76 -1.82
C GLU A 55 -10.60 7.27 -0.49
N PHE A 56 -10.49 8.59 -0.36
CA PHE A 56 -10.13 9.21 0.91
C PHE A 56 -11.15 8.87 1.99
N ILE A 57 -10.68 8.28 3.09
CA ILE A 57 -11.52 8.00 4.25
C ILE A 57 -11.81 9.28 5.03
N LYS A 58 -12.95 9.30 5.72
CA LYS A 58 -13.38 10.36 6.62
C LYS A 58 -13.61 9.85 8.04
N THR A 59 -13.74 8.53 8.23
CA THR A 59 -13.99 7.93 9.56
C THR A 59 -13.07 6.75 9.85
N LEU A 60 -12.95 6.40 11.14
CA LEU A 60 -12.15 5.25 11.56
C LEU A 60 -12.83 3.91 11.25
N GLU A 61 -14.14 3.89 11.08
CA GLU A 61 -14.89 2.73 10.61
C GLU A 61 -14.52 2.36 9.17
N GLU A 62 -14.29 3.35 8.31
CA GLU A 62 -13.79 3.13 6.94
C GLU A 62 -12.35 2.59 6.98
N ALA A 63 -11.50 3.10 7.89
CA ALA A 63 -10.16 2.56 8.11
C ALA A 63 -10.16 1.09 8.57
N GLU A 64 -11.08 0.72 9.46
CA GLU A 64 -11.26 -0.67 9.92
C GLU A 64 -11.79 -1.56 8.79
N ALA A 65 -12.69 -1.06 7.94
CA ALA A 65 -13.17 -1.78 6.77
C ALA A 65 -12.03 -2.06 5.78
N ASN A 66 -11.19 -1.06 5.49
CA ASN A 66 -10.01 -1.22 4.64
C ASN A 66 -9.05 -2.27 5.22
N LYS A 67 -8.79 -2.23 6.53
CA LYS A 67 -7.98 -3.25 7.21
C LYS A 67 -8.51 -4.66 6.96
N LYS A 68 -9.81 -4.88 7.17
CA LYS A 68 -10.45 -6.18 6.95
C LYS A 68 -10.32 -6.65 5.49
N GLN A 69 -10.43 -5.74 4.52
CA GLN A 69 -10.24 -6.07 3.12
C GLN A 69 -8.81 -6.54 2.83
N TYR A 70 -7.79 -5.88 3.38
CA TYR A 70 -6.40 -6.29 3.22
C TYR A 70 -6.07 -7.61 3.92
N LEU A 71 -6.63 -7.86 5.11
CA LEU A 71 -6.49 -9.16 5.78
C LEU A 71 -7.07 -10.30 4.93
N ASN A 72 -8.27 -10.10 4.38
CA ASN A 72 -8.88 -11.04 3.43
C ASN A 72 -8.06 -11.21 2.15
N LEU A 73 -7.50 -10.11 1.62
CA LEU A 73 -6.65 -10.15 0.44
C LEU A 73 -5.41 -11.02 0.66
N LEU A 74 -4.74 -10.89 1.81
CA LEU A 74 -3.61 -11.73 2.17
C LEU A 74 -3.99 -13.21 2.25
N ASP A 75 -5.14 -13.53 2.86
CA ASP A 75 -5.65 -14.90 2.97
C ASP A 75 -5.93 -15.53 1.60
N VAL A 76 -6.63 -14.81 0.73
CA VAL A 76 -6.97 -15.28 -0.61
C VAL A 76 -5.73 -15.38 -1.50
N ALA A 77 -4.82 -14.40 -1.43
CA ALA A 77 -3.56 -14.43 -2.20
C ALA A 77 -2.68 -15.61 -1.79
N HIS A 78 -2.53 -15.85 -0.48
CA HIS A 78 -1.78 -17.00 0.03
C HIS A 78 -2.41 -18.33 -0.44
N SER A 79 -3.73 -18.48 -0.27
CA SER A 79 -4.46 -19.70 -0.66
C SER A 79 -4.42 -19.96 -2.17
N ASN A 80 -4.24 -18.91 -2.98
CA ASN A 80 -4.10 -19.00 -4.42
C ASN A 80 -2.64 -19.16 -4.90
N GLY A 81 -1.67 -19.19 -3.98
CA GLY A 81 -0.25 -19.35 -4.30
C GLY A 81 0.33 -18.17 -5.09
N ILE A 82 -0.14 -16.95 -4.83
CA ILE A 82 0.35 -15.75 -5.52
C ILE A 82 1.77 -15.39 -5.03
N ASP A 83 2.72 -15.28 -5.97
CA ASP A 83 4.04 -14.68 -5.73
C ASP A 83 3.95 -13.16 -5.83
N GLY A 84 3.68 -12.54 -4.69
CA GLY A 84 3.53 -11.10 -4.58
C GLY A 84 3.34 -10.62 -3.15
N ASN A 85 3.32 -9.30 -3.00
CA ASN A 85 3.12 -8.59 -1.74
C ASN A 85 1.95 -7.59 -1.83
N VAL A 86 1.69 -6.84 -0.76
CA VAL A 86 0.68 -5.76 -0.74
C VAL A 86 1.35 -4.40 -0.52
N SER A 87 0.79 -3.36 -1.15
CA SER A 87 1.11 -1.95 -0.88
C SER A 87 -0.01 -1.34 -0.05
N LEU A 88 0.33 -0.57 1.00
CA LEU A 88 -0.63 0.08 1.88
C LEU A 88 -0.41 1.58 1.89
N LYS A 89 -1.48 2.34 1.67
CA LYS A 89 -1.54 3.80 1.85
C LYS A 89 -1.96 4.13 3.28
N PRO A 90 -1.07 4.62 4.16
CA PRO A 90 -1.41 4.83 5.56
C PRO A 90 -2.61 5.75 5.82
N THR A 91 -2.89 6.72 4.94
CA THR A 91 -4.06 7.59 5.07
C THR A 91 -5.36 6.80 5.01
N SER A 92 -5.44 5.73 4.21
CA SER A 92 -6.59 4.81 4.14
C SER A 92 -6.79 4.00 5.43
N PHE A 93 -5.83 4.02 6.35
CA PHE A 93 -5.91 3.36 7.66
C PHE A 93 -6.00 4.36 8.82
N GLY A 94 -6.18 5.65 8.54
CA GLY A 94 -6.42 6.66 9.57
C GLY A 94 -5.21 7.51 9.92
N LEU A 95 -4.12 7.52 9.13
CA LEU A 95 -2.91 8.31 9.43
C LEU A 95 -3.22 9.78 9.78
N LEU A 96 -4.18 10.38 9.08
CA LEU A 96 -4.57 11.78 9.24
C LEU A 96 -5.71 12.00 10.27
N ILE A 97 -6.29 10.94 10.81
CA ILE A 97 -7.37 10.99 11.81
C ILE A 97 -6.80 10.63 13.18
N ASP A 98 -6.20 9.44 13.30
CA ASP A 98 -5.57 8.93 14.51
C ASP A 98 -4.39 8.02 14.13
N LYS A 99 -3.18 8.50 14.43
CA LYS A 99 -1.92 7.82 14.09
C LYS A 99 -1.74 6.49 14.81
N GLU A 100 -2.24 6.37 16.04
CA GLU A 100 -2.10 5.15 16.83
C GLU A 100 -3.08 4.07 16.36
N ILE A 101 -4.26 4.47 15.91
CA ILE A 101 -5.20 3.57 15.23
C ILE A 101 -4.61 3.10 13.89
N CYS A 102 -4.06 4.03 13.09
CA CYS A 102 -3.37 3.70 11.84
C CYS A 102 -2.24 2.69 12.05
N HIS A 103 -1.36 2.94 13.04
CA HIS A 103 -0.30 2.02 13.39
C HIS A 103 -0.85 0.64 13.76
N ARG A 104 -1.87 0.55 14.62
CA ARG A 104 -2.47 -0.73 15.02
C ARG A 104 -3.04 -1.50 13.83
N HIS A 105 -3.79 -0.82 12.94
CA HIS A 105 -4.38 -1.46 11.77
C HIS A 105 -3.32 -2.03 10.84
N ILE A 106 -2.30 -1.23 10.51
CA ILE A 106 -1.22 -1.67 9.63
C ILE A 106 -0.38 -2.76 10.28
N ARG A 107 -0.10 -2.64 11.59
CA ARG A 107 0.61 -3.67 12.37
C ARG A 107 -0.10 -5.03 12.28
N GLU A 108 -1.43 -5.08 12.41
CA GLU A 108 -2.21 -6.32 12.23
C GLU A 108 -2.06 -6.91 10.82
N ILE A 109 -2.03 -6.07 9.78
CA ILE A 109 -1.82 -6.50 8.39
C ILE A 109 -0.39 -7.03 8.19
N VAL A 110 0.62 -6.33 8.71
CA VAL A 110 2.02 -6.78 8.62
C VAL A 110 2.22 -8.09 9.37
N GLN A 111 1.63 -8.23 10.56
CA GLN A 111 1.65 -9.49 11.33
C GLN A 111 1.04 -10.65 10.53
N LYS A 112 -0.09 -10.40 9.86
CA LYS A 112 -0.73 -11.39 8.99
C LYS A 112 0.18 -11.76 7.80
N ALA A 113 0.75 -10.78 7.11
CA ALA A 113 1.68 -11.01 6.02
C ALA A 113 2.91 -11.82 6.48
N ALA A 114 3.48 -11.49 7.64
CA ALA A 114 4.61 -12.19 8.23
C ALA A 114 4.31 -13.67 8.51
N SER A 115 3.09 -13.99 8.97
CA SER A 115 2.65 -15.38 9.18
C SER A 115 2.67 -16.24 7.89
N TYR A 116 2.57 -15.59 6.73
CA TYR A 116 2.68 -16.23 5.40
C TYR A 116 4.06 -16.08 4.76
N ARG A 117 5.07 -15.63 5.52
CA ARG A 117 6.40 -15.26 5.00
C ARG A 117 6.31 -14.27 3.83
N ASN A 118 5.31 -13.41 3.88
CA ASN A 118 5.06 -12.36 2.90
C ASN A 118 5.54 -11.00 3.43
N PHE A 119 5.37 -9.97 2.61
CA PHE A 119 5.92 -8.64 2.78
C PHE A 119 4.82 -7.60 2.58
N VAL A 120 4.98 -6.44 3.23
CA VAL A 120 4.12 -5.27 3.09
C VAL A 120 4.97 -4.06 2.71
N ARG A 121 4.57 -3.34 1.67
CA ARG A 121 5.14 -2.05 1.31
C ARG A 121 4.27 -0.93 1.89
N ILE A 122 4.85 -0.06 2.70
CA ILE A 122 4.23 1.21 3.10
C ILE A 122 4.47 2.21 1.98
N ASP A 123 3.39 2.66 1.34
CA ASP A 123 3.43 3.70 0.32
C ASP A 123 3.70 5.07 0.97
N MET A 124 4.31 5.97 0.19
CA MET A 124 4.59 7.34 0.57
C MET A 124 3.61 8.25 -0.17
N GLU A 125 2.79 8.98 0.58
CA GLU A 125 1.70 9.80 0.05
C GLU A 125 2.14 11.26 -0.10
N ASP A 126 1.23 12.22 0.08
CA ASP A 126 1.55 13.64 -0.08
C ASP A 126 2.60 14.11 0.94
N SER A 127 3.39 15.12 0.57
CA SER A 127 4.50 15.62 1.40
C SER A 127 4.19 15.93 2.89
N PRO A 128 2.97 16.35 3.29
CA PRO A 128 2.64 16.50 4.72
C PRO A 128 2.59 15.17 5.49
N CYS A 129 2.46 14.03 4.81
CA CYS A 129 2.41 12.70 5.41
C CYS A 129 3.80 12.10 5.62
N THR A 130 4.82 12.58 4.90
CA THR A 130 6.16 11.95 4.83
C THR A 130 6.77 11.64 6.19
N ASP A 131 6.77 12.59 7.13
CA ASP A 131 7.31 12.37 8.47
C ASP A 131 6.53 11.32 9.25
N LEU A 132 5.20 11.31 9.09
CA LEU A 132 4.31 10.36 9.77
C LEU A 132 4.48 8.95 9.22
N GLU A 133 4.68 8.82 7.91
CA GLU A 133 4.88 7.54 7.23
C GLU A 133 6.25 6.95 7.55
N ILE A 134 7.30 7.79 7.65
CA ILE A 134 8.61 7.38 8.16
C ILE A 134 8.49 6.92 9.61
N GLU A 135 7.84 7.69 10.50
CA GLU A 135 7.65 7.29 11.91
C GLU A 135 6.92 5.95 12.03
N LEU A 136 5.83 5.78 11.28
CA LEU A 136 5.08 4.52 11.20
C LEU A 136 6.00 3.37 10.75
N PHE A 137 6.76 3.56 9.68
CA PHE A 137 7.69 2.55 9.17
C PHE A 137 8.74 2.16 10.21
N ARG A 138 9.31 3.13 10.96
CA ARG A 138 10.29 2.84 12.01
C ARG A 138 9.71 1.93 13.10
N LYS A 139 8.48 2.21 13.56
CA LYS A 139 7.78 1.37 14.56
C LYS A 139 7.57 -0.05 14.02
N LEU A 140 7.10 -0.19 12.78
CA LEU A 140 6.85 -1.48 12.15
C LEU A 140 8.13 -2.28 11.88
N LYS A 141 9.20 -1.64 11.39
CA LYS A 141 10.48 -2.28 11.08
C LYS A 141 11.16 -2.81 12.34
N ALA A 142 11.00 -2.15 13.47
CA ALA A 142 11.51 -2.63 14.75
C ALA A 142 10.83 -3.93 15.23
N GLU A 143 9.54 -4.11 14.90
CA GLU A 143 8.78 -5.30 15.28
C GLU A 143 8.85 -6.42 14.23
N PHE A 144 8.84 -6.06 12.95
CA PHE A 144 8.80 -6.98 11.80
C PHE A 144 9.97 -6.71 10.85
N PRO A 145 11.20 -7.04 11.26
CA PRO A 145 12.40 -6.61 10.53
C PRO A 145 12.44 -7.08 9.06
N ASP A 146 11.84 -8.22 8.72
CA ASP A 146 11.92 -8.76 7.35
C ASP A 146 10.66 -8.57 6.50
N ASN A 147 9.56 -8.11 7.09
CA ASN A 147 8.24 -8.15 6.46
C ASN A 147 7.70 -6.79 6.05
N VAL A 148 8.45 -5.70 6.25
CA VAL A 148 8.03 -4.36 5.91
C VAL A 148 9.13 -3.57 5.18
N GLY A 149 8.72 -2.74 4.24
CA GLY A 149 9.58 -1.73 3.63
C GLY A 149 8.81 -0.47 3.27
N LEU A 150 9.54 0.57 2.89
CA LEU A 150 9.02 1.90 2.69
C LEU A 150 9.19 2.35 1.24
N VAL A 151 8.25 3.13 0.71
CA VAL A 151 8.43 3.90 -0.53
C VAL A 151 9.11 5.22 -0.19
N LEU A 152 10.00 5.68 -1.06
CA LEU A 152 10.57 7.03 -0.99
C LEU A 152 10.40 7.71 -2.34
N GLN A 153 10.24 9.02 -2.32
CA GLN A 153 9.96 9.78 -3.53
C GLN A 153 11.20 10.56 -3.95
N ALA A 154 11.88 10.13 -5.03
CA ALA A 154 13.12 10.75 -5.49
C ALA A 154 13.00 12.26 -5.82
N TYR A 155 11.78 12.76 -6.07
CA TYR A 155 11.51 14.16 -6.39
C TYR A 155 11.58 15.14 -5.20
N LEU A 156 11.63 14.68 -3.94
CA LEU A 156 11.69 15.56 -2.78
C LEU A 156 13.14 15.92 -2.47
N LYS A 157 13.39 17.21 -2.18
CA LYS A 157 14.72 17.69 -1.79
C LYS A 157 15.25 17.02 -0.51
N ARG A 158 14.35 16.50 0.34
CA ARG A 158 14.66 15.85 1.63
C ARG A 158 15.07 14.37 1.51
N THR A 159 14.76 13.70 0.40
CA THR A 159 14.86 12.23 0.27
C THR A 159 16.23 11.66 0.59
N LEU A 160 17.31 12.33 0.17
CA LEU A 160 18.68 11.88 0.50
C LEU A 160 18.96 11.91 2.00
N ASN A 161 18.47 12.93 2.70
CA ASN A 161 18.65 13.06 4.15
C ASN A 161 17.78 12.04 4.89
N ASP A 162 16.54 11.83 4.44
CA ASP A 162 15.64 10.81 5.01
C ASP A 162 16.23 9.40 4.86
N LEU A 163 16.80 9.06 3.69
CA LEU A 163 17.52 7.80 3.47
C LEU A 163 18.66 7.61 4.49
N LYS A 164 19.52 8.62 4.63
CA LYS A 164 20.64 8.58 5.58
C LYS A 164 20.15 8.43 7.02
N GLY A 165 19.08 9.14 7.38
CA GLY A 165 18.48 9.12 8.71
C GLY A 165 17.81 7.80 9.09
N MET A 166 17.60 6.89 8.13
CA MET A 166 17.05 5.55 8.37
C MET A 166 18.11 4.45 8.35
N LEU A 167 19.37 4.75 8.01
CA LEU A 167 20.45 3.75 7.98
C LEU A 167 20.74 3.15 9.35
N ASP A 168 20.35 3.80 10.43
CA ASP A 168 20.46 3.28 11.79
C ASP A 168 19.58 2.03 12.03
N MET A 169 18.56 1.81 11.21
CA MET A 169 17.73 0.60 11.22
C MET A 169 18.23 -0.51 10.27
N HIS A 170 19.35 -0.28 9.57
CA HIS A 170 19.92 -1.27 8.65
C HIS A 170 20.85 -2.23 9.39
N SER A 171 20.74 -3.52 9.11
CA SER A 171 21.74 -4.53 9.44
C SER A 171 21.92 -5.52 8.29
N GLU A 172 23.02 -6.27 8.29
CA GLU A 172 23.26 -7.33 7.30
C GLU A 172 22.19 -8.43 7.37
N GLU A 173 21.70 -8.74 8.57
CA GLU A 173 20.64 -9.74 8.81
C GLU A 173 19.26 -9.22 8.36
N HIS A 174 18.98 -7.95 8.60
CA HIS A 174 17.67 -7.33 8.37
C HIS A 174 17.80 -6.05 7.53
N PRO A 175 18.15 -6.16 6.24
CA PRO A 175 18.39 -5.00 5.40
C PRO A 175 17.12 -4.14 5.24
N LEU A 176 17.34 -2.85 4.96
CA LEU A 176 16.26 -1.95 4.59
C LEU A 176 15.78 -2.28 3.18
N SER A 177 14.47 -2.30 3.01
CA SER A 177 13.82 -2.47 1.72
C SER A 177 13.15 -1.16 1.33
N PHE A 178 13.70 -0.47 0.33
CA PHE A 178 13.12 0.76 -0.22
C PHE A 178 12.61 0.54 -1.65
N ARG A 179 11.53 1.23 -2.00
CA ARG A 179 11.09 1.45 -3.39
C ARG A 179 11.27 2.94 -3.66
N LEU A 180 12.23 3.28 -4.51
CA LEU A 180 12.63 4.67 -4.82
C LEU A 180 12.00 5.17 -6.12
#